data_AF-A0A524JI38-F1
#
_entry.id   AF-A0A524JI38-F1
#
_cell.length_a   1.000
_cell.length_b   1.000
_cell.length_c   1.000
_cell.angle_alpha   90.00
_cell.angle_beta   90.00
_cell.angle_gamma   90.00
#
_symmetry.space_group_name_H-M   'P 1'
#
loop_
_entity.id
_entity.type
_entity.pdbx_description
1 polymer ?
#
loop_
_entity_poly.entity_id
_entity_poly.type
_entity_poly.pdbx_seq_one_letter_code
_entity_poly.pdbx_strand_id
1 'polypeptide(L)'
;MNPVLCGDISQNIPLFYIHENVFGSLYRKTTFIDILLGQKPRLYISYRITGENDFSDVSRFITKLSPYFVCINPFSIKDWGLVTKYDSFLEVSAKAEVMDIEIEYQDGRKKFTDFPVREIASAIDQIRTQIVQRDLQIITCTHATVIYHNSAEPSYGVMNELIHSVTNVSHPVYVIYPFKKRLSPFFEHYILVNKNLITGNSDIKALEDKALEMMLEDYPNWPTWSSVT
;
A
#
# COMPACT_ATOMS: atom_id res chain seq x y z
N MET A 1 -48.88 -17.87 12.93
CA MET A 1 -48.96 -16.47 12.45
C MET A 1 -47.83 -15.71 13.10
N ASN A 2 -46.64 -15.86 12.51
CA ASN A 2 -45.90 -14.87 11.72
C ASN A 2 -45.02 -13.95 12.60
N PRO A 3 -43.74 -14.33 12.81
CA PRO A 3 -42.74 -13.38 13.26
C PRO A 3 -42.43 -12.40 12.12
N VAL A 4 -42.38 -11.11 12.46
CA VAL A 4 -42.01 -10.04 11.54
C VAL A 4 -40.55 -10.23 11.14
N LEU A 5 -40.34 -10.30 9.83
CA LEU A 5 -39.08 -10.58 9.15
C LEU A 5 -38.01 -9.55 9.50
N CYS A 6 -36.82 -10.10 9.73
CA CYS A 6 -35.53 -9.43 9.74
C CYS A 6 -35.42 -8.54 8.49
N GLY A 7 -35.27 -7.23 8.69
CA GLY A 7 -34.95 -6.29 7.63
C GLY A 7 -33.48 -6.44 7.27
N ASP A 8 -33.24 -7.24 6.25
CA ASP A 8 -31.98 -7.34 5.52
C ASP A 8 -31.67 -5.96 4.90
N ILE A 9 -30.69 -5.25 5.46
CA ILE A 9 -30.01 -4.11 4.81
C ILE A 9 -28.55 -4.51 4.52
N SER A 10 -28.34 -5.79 4.20
CA SER A 10 -27.44 -6.09 3.09
C SER A 10 -28.21 -5.66 1.84
N GLN A 11 -27.67 -4.72 1.06
CA GLN A 11 -27.93 -4.46 -0.37
C GLN A 11 -27.68 -2.96 -0.64
N ASN A 12 -26.62 -2.70 -1.42
CA ASN A 12 -26.30 -1.44 -2.13
C ASN A 12 -25.49 -0.36 -1.40
N ILE A 13 -24.35 -0.74 -0.82
CA ILE A 13 -23.15 0.10 -0.88
C ILE A 13 -22.29 -0.47 -2.02
N PRO A 14 -21.67 0.32 -2.91
CA PRO A 14 -20.82 -0.18 -3.99
C PRO A 14 -19.49 -0.74 -3.47
N LEU A 15 -19.51 -1.60 -2.43
CA LEU A 15 -18.37 -2.42 -2.01
C LEU A 15 -17.95 -3.42 -3.11
N PHE A 16 -18.89 -3.83 -3.97
CA PHE A 16 -18.61 -4.73 -5.09
C PHE A 16 -17.72 -4.10 -6.18
N TYR A 17 -17.66 -2.77 -6.29
CA TYR A 17 -16.84 -2.10 -7.31
C TYR A 17 -15.37 -1.91 -6.91
N ILE A 18 -15.07 -1.97 -5.60
CA ILE A 18 -13.74 -1.66 -5.06
C ILE A 18 -12.84 -2.89 -5.01
N HIS A 19 -13.38 -4.11 -4.91
CA HIS A 19 -12.55 -5.32 -4.72
C HIS A 19 -12.10 -6.02 -6.02
N GLU A 20 -12.94 -6.09 -7.07
CA GLU A 20 -12.56 -6.85 -8.28
C GLU A 20 -11.67 -6.06 -9.26
N ASN A 21 -11.77 -4.72 -9.29
CA ASN A 21 -11.02 -3.91 -10.26
C ASN A 21 -9.59 -3.57 -9.84
N VAL A 22 -9.27 -3.69 -8.54
CA VAL A 22 -7.95 -3.29 -8.02
C VAL A 22 -6.86 -4.29 -8.42
N PHE A 23 -7.12 -5.60 -8.41
CA PHE A 23 -6.10 -6.58 -8.78
C PHE A 23 -5.93 -6.74 -10.30
N GLY A 24 -7.03 -6.71 -11.07
CA GLY A 24 -7.01 -6.99 -12.51
C GLY A 24 -6.49 -5.86 -13.39
N SER A 25 -6.60 -4.59 -12.95
CA SER A 25 -6.18 -3.42 -13.73
C SER A 25 -4.79 -2.88 -13.36
N LEU A 26 -4.28 -3.21 -12.17
CA LEU A 26 -3.05 -2.61 -11.62
C LEU A 26 -1.82 -3.52 -11.70
N TYR A 27 -2.05 -4.82 -11.95
CA TYR A 27 -1.00 -5.81 -12.07
C TYR A 27 -1.10 -6.51 -13.42
N ARG A 28 0.05 -6.81 -14.04
CA ARG A 28 0.08 -7.66 -15.24
C ARG A 28 -0.61 -8.98 -14.92
N LYS A 29 -1.36 -9.55 -15.88
CA LYS A 29 -2.03 -10.87 -15.73
C LYS A 29 -1.10 -11.95 -15.14
N THR A 30 0.18 -11.89 -15.47
CA THR A 30 1.22 -12.77 -14.92
C THR A 30 1.35 -12.69 -13.40
N THR A 31 1.21 -11.50 -12.81
CA THR A 31 1.26 -11.29 -11.36
C THR A 31 0.10 -11.98 -10.64
N PHE A 32 -1.09 -11.92 -11.24
CA PHE A 32 -2.26 -12.61 -10.70
C PHE A 32 -2.07 -14.14 -10.72
N ILE A 33 -1.50 -14.65 -11.81
CA ILE A 33 -1.11 -16.07 -11.91
C ILE A 33 -0.04 -16.41 -10.86
N ASP A 34 0.99 -15.58 -10.69
CA ASP A 34 2.04 -15.80 -9.68
C ASP A 34 1.46 -15.81 -8.25
N ILE A 35 0.44 -14.99 -7.96
CA ILE A 35 -0.28 -14.98 -6.68
C ILE A 35 -1.05 -16.29 -6.48
N LEU A 36 -1.81 -16.74 -7.50
CA LEU A 36 -2.61 -17.95 -7.42
C LEU A 36 -1.76 -19.22 -7.31
N LEU A 37 -0.65 -19.27 -8.06
CA LEU A 37 0.25 -20.42 -8.08
C LEU A 37 1.24 -20.42 -6.93
N GLY A 38 1.43 -19.29 -6.25
CA GLY A 38 2.34 -19.16 -5.11
C GLY A 38 3.82 -19.39 -5.46
N GLN A 39 4.21 -19.23 -6.72
CA GLN A 39 5.55 -19.60 -7.21
C GLN A 39 6.64 -18.58 -6.86
N LYS A 40 6.25 -17.33 -6.60
CA LYS A 40 7.17 -16.25 -6.24
C LYS A 40 6.87 -15.73 -4.83
N PRO A 41 7.90 -15.39 -4.04
CA PRO A 41 7.69 -14.68 -2.79
C PRO A 41 6.99 -13.34 -3.03
N ARG A 42 6.24 -12.90 -2.02
CA ARG A 42 5.42 -11.69 -2.04
C ARG A 42 6.10 -10.60 -1.24
N LEU A 43 6.21 -9.41 -1.81
CA LEU A 43 6.76 -8.22 -1.18
C LEU A 43 5.66 -7.19 -0.99
N TYR A 44 5.59 -6.60 0.21
CA TYR A 44 4.84 -5.36 0.41
C TYR A 44 5.78 -4.18 0.14
N ILE A 45 5.40 -3.28 -0.77
CA ILE A 45 6.22 -2.12 -1.14
C ILE A 45 5.70 -0.87 -0.42
N SER A 46 6.42 -0.48 0.63
CA SER A 46 6.14 0.68 1.46
C SER A 46 6.94 1.90 1.00
N TYR A 47 6.29 3.05 0.86
CA TYR A 47 6.93 4.31 0.51
C TYR A 47 6.04 5.50 0.89
N ARG A 48 6.63 6.71 0.93
CA ARG A 48 5.89 7.93 1.25
C ARG A 48 4.97 8.29 0.09
N ILE A 49 3.66 8.26 0.32
CA ILE A 49 2.64 8.69 -0.66
C ILE A 49 2.22 10.14 -0.41
N THR A 50 1.94 10.50 0.84
CA THR A 50 1.43 11.83 1.18
C THR A 50 2.45 12.93 0.89
N GLY A 51 2.05 13.91 0.08
CA GLY A 51 2.89 15.04 -0.30
C GLY A 51 3.92 14.72 -1.39
N GLU A 52 3.79 13.57 -2.07
CA GLU A 52 4.61 13.17 -3.21
C GLU A 52 3.74 13.13 -4.47
N ASN A 53 4.30 13.57 -5.60
CA ASN A 53 3.60 13.62 -6.89
C ASN A 53 4.28 12.75 -7.95
N ASP A 54 5.54 12.39 -7.76
CA ASP A 54 6.29 11.53 -8.68
C ASP A 54 6.63 10.19 -8.01
N PHE A 55 6.19 9.10 -8.65
CA PHE A 55 6.45 7.73 -8.23
C PHE A 55 7.21 6.93 -9.30
N SER A 56 7.88 7.61 -10.23
CA SER A 56 8.64 7.01 -11.31
C SER A 56 9.78 6.13 -10.79
N ASP A 57 10.47 6.57 -9.75
CA ASP A 57 11.52 5.82 -9.05
C ASP A 57 11.00 4.51 -8.45
N VAL A 58 9.88 4.59 -7.72
CA VAL A 58 9.22 3.42 -7.12
C VAL A 58 8.77 2.46 -8.21
N SER A 59 8.16 2.99 -9.29
CA SER A 59 7.67 2.18 -10.41
C SER A 59 8.82 1.47 -11.14
N ARG A 60 9.96 2.15 -11.33
CA ARG A 60 11.19 1.55 -11.85
C ARG A 60 11.66 0.41 -10.95
N PHE A 61 11.72 0.64 -9.65
CA PHE A 61 12.21 -0.37 -8.72
C PHE A 61 11.29 -1.59 -8.64
N ILE A 62 9.97 -1.39 -8.58
CA ILE A 62 8.98 -2.47 -8.70
C ILE A 62 9.19 -3.27 -9.99
N THR A 63 9.43 -2.59 -11.11
CA THR A 63 9.71 -3.26 -12.38
C THR A 63 10.96 -4.13 -12.30
N LYS A 64 12.03 -3.65 -11.63
CA LYS A 64 13.26 -4.42 -11.38
C LYS A 64 13.02 -5.66 -10.51
N LEU A 65 12.15 -5.59 -9.51
CA LEU A 65 11.84 -6.70 -8.60
C LEU A 65 10.87 -7.74 -9.19
N SER A 66 9.96 -7.31 -10.08
CA SER A 66 8.88 -8.14 -10.63
C SER A 66 9.25 -9.47 -11.32
N PRO A 67 10.47 -9.65 -11.90
CA PRO A 67 10.87 -10.95 -12.42
C PRO A 67 11.01 -12.01 -11.32
N TYR A 68 11.34 -11.61 -10.10
CA TYR A 68 11.69 -12.51 -8.99
C TYR A 68 10.59 -12.58 -7.93
N PHE A 69 9.84 -11.50 -7.76
CA PHE A 69 8.87 -11.35 -6.66
C PHE A 69 7.53 -10.82 -7.14
N VAL A 70 6.46 -11.19 -6.43
CA VAL A 70 5.17 -10.51 -6.50
C VAL A 70 5.25 -9.24 -5.68
N CYS A 71 5.27 -8.07 -6.32
CA CYS A 71 5.35 -6.79 -5.63
C CYS A 71 3.95 -6.20 -5.43
N ILE A 72 3.50 -6.08 -4.18
CA ILE A 72 2.21 -5.47 -3.84
C ILE A 72 2.43 -3.99 -3.53
N ASN A 73 1.81 -3.13 -4.34
CA ASN A 73 1.85 -1.68 -4.23
C ASN A 73 0.53 -1.14 -3.63
N PRO A 74 0.54 -0.58 -2.40
CA PRO A 74 -0.67 -0.05 -1.77
C PRO A 74 -1.22 1.20 -2.48
N PHE A 75 -0.39 2.02 -3.14
CA PHE A 75 -0.83 3.21 -3.89
C PHE A 75 -1.71 2.88 -5.10
N SER A 76 -1.71 1.62 -5.53
CA SER A 76 -2.62 1.14 -6.55
C SER A 76 -4.08 1.31 -6.08
N ILE A 77 -4.34 1.20 -4.79
CA ILE A 77 -5.69 1.33 -4.21
C ILE A 77 -5.99 2.81 -3.92
N LYS A 78 -7.00 3.37 -4.60
CA LYS A 78 -7.22 4.83 -4.69
C LYS A 78 -8.14 5.44 -3.62
N ASP A 79 -8.44 4.72 -2.55
CA ASP A 79 -9.38 5.15 -1.50
C ASP A 79 -8.95 6.47 -0.83
N TRP A 80 -7.64 6.68 -0.62
CA TRP A 80 -7.14 7.96 -0.08
C TRP A 80 -7.42 9.15 -1.01
N GLY A 81 -7.49 8.92 -2.33
CA GLY A 81 -7.83 9.95 -3.30
C GLY A 81 -9.28 10.43 -3.14
N LEU A 82 -10.20 9.54 -2.76
CA LEU A 82 -11.58 9.90 -2.41
C LEU A 82 -11.62 10.76 -1.14
N VAL A 83 -10.90 10.35 -0.09
CA VAL A 83 -10.81 11.10 1.17
C VAL A 83 -10.28 12.50 0.93
N THR A 84 -9.16 12.62 0.21
CA THR A 84 -8.54 13.92 -0.07
C THR A 84 -9.49 14.84 -0.86
N LYS A 85 -10.21 14.30 -1.86
CA LYS A 85 -11.16 15.10 -2.65
C LYS A 85 -12.35 15.57 -1.85
N TYR A 86 -12.85 14.73 -0.94
CA TYR A 86 -13.92 15.10 -0.03
C TYR A 86 -13.46 16.23 0.92
N ASP A 87 -12.29 16.09 1.54
CA ASP A 87 -11.74 17.10 2.45
C ASP A 87 -11.53 18.44 1.72
N SER A 88 -10.91 18.44 0.54
CA SER A 88 -10.72 19.65 -0.26
C SER A 88 -12.05 20.27 -0.74
N PHE A 89 -13.07 19.44 -1.01
CA PHE A 89 -14.40 19.95 -1.37
C PHE A 89 -15.06 20.68 -0.21
N LEU A 90 -14.93 20.17 1.02
CA LEU A 90 -15.48 20.83 2.20
C LEU A 90 -14.84 22.20 2.48
N GLU A 91 -13.55 22.36 2.15
CA GLU A 91 -12.85 23.65 2.29
C GLU A 91 -13.39 24.73 1.35
N VAL A 92 -13.85 24.35 0.16
CA VAL A 92 -14.29 25.30 -0.89
C VAL A 92 -15.81 25.48 -0.90
N SER A 93 -16.58 24.41 -0.65
CA SER A 93 -18.01 24.33 -0.96
C SER A 93 -18.83 23.63 0.14
N ALA A 94 -18.64 24.01 1.40
CA ALA A 94 -19.32 23.40 2.57
C ALA A 94 -20.86 23.37 2.52
N LYS A 95 -21.52 24.10 1.61
CA LYS A 95 -22.98 24.17 1.46
C LYS A 95 -23.53 23.37 0.27
N ALA A 96 -22.68 22.80 -0.58
CA ALA A 96 -23.14 22.04 -1.73
C ALA A 96 -23.62 20.65 -1.30
N GLU A 97 -24.74 20.21 -1.86
CA GLU A 97 -25.36 18.90 -1.53
C GLU A 97 -24.77 17.75 -2.37
N VAL A 98 -24.13 18.09 -3.50
CA VAL A 98 -23.54 17.16 -4.45
C VAL A 98 -22.10 17.56 -4.80
N MET A 99 -21.27 16.57 -5.14
CA MET A 99 -19.90 16.79 -5.60
C MET A 99 -19.52 15.90 -6.78
N ASP A 100 -18.63 16.42 -7.62
CA ASP A 100 -17.96 15.65 -8.66
C ASP A 100 -16.62 15.10 -8.13
N ILE A 101 -16.36 13.82 -8.39
CA ILE A 101 -15.12 13.14 -8.01
C ILE A 101 -14.43 12.63 -9.28
N GLU A 102 -13.13 12.85 -9.37
CA GLU A 102 -12.33 12.41 -10.51
C GLU A 102 -11.09 11.67 -10.04
N ILE A 103 -10.99 10.35 -10.21
CA ILE A 103 -9.84 9.59 -9.71
C ILE A 103 -8.99 9.13 -10.89
N GLU A 104 -7.68 9.31 -10.79
CA GLU A 104 -6.71 8.84 -11.77
C GLU A 104 -6.28 7.40 -11.45
N TYR A 105 -6.57 6.49 -12.37
CA TYR A 105 -6.15 5.09 -12.34
C TYR A 105 -5.15 4.83 -13.46
N GLN A 106 -4.51 3.65 -13.45
CA GLN A 106 -3.58 3.26 -14.51
C GLN A 106 -4.25 3.10 -15.88
N ASP A 107 -5.52 2.67 -15.89
CA ASP A 107 -6.34 2.53 -17.11
C ASP A 107 -6.98 3.86 -17.57
N GLY A 108 -6.65 4.95 -16.88
CA GLY A 108 -7.11 6.29 -17.18
C GLY A 108 -7.92 6.91 -16.06
N ARG A 109 -8.45 8.08 -16.37
CA ARG A 109 -9.17 8.92 -15.42
C ARG A 109 -10.64 8.55 -15.40
N LYS A 110 -11.18 8.30 -14.20
CA LYS A 110 -12.60 7.98 -13.99
C LYS A 110 -13.28 9.15 -13.29
N LYS A 111 -14.32 9.69 -13.92
CA LYS A 111 -15.14 10.77 -13.39
C LYS A 111 -16.48 10.22 -12.89
N PHE A 112 -16.85 10.63 -11.69
CA PHE A 112 -18.12 10.36 -11.04
C PHE A 112 -18.78 11.71 -10.76
N THR A 113 -20.00 11.93 -11.24
CA THR A 113 -20.70 13.22 -11.12
C THR A 113 -21.90 13.12 -10.19
N ASP A 114 -22.32 14.27 -9.66
CA ASP A 114 -23.56 14.43 -8.88
C ASP A 114 -23.65 13.51 -7.65
N PHE A 115 -22.51 13.23 -7.00
CA PHE A 115 -22.45 12.34 -5.84
C PHE A 115 -22.99 13.03 -4.59
N PRO A 116 -23.99 12.47 -3.87
CA PRO A 116 -24.53 13.11 -2.67
C PRO A 116 -23.47 13.22 -1.56
N VAL A 117 -23.17 14.45 -1.14
CA VAL A 117 -22.13 14.73 -0.13
C VAL A 117 -22.41 14.00 1.18
N ARG A 118 -23.69 13.86 1.55
CA ARG A 118 -24.13 13.14 2.76
C ARG A 118 -23.76 11.65 2.75
N GLU A 119 -23.74 11.01 1.57
CA GLU A 119 -23.41 9.59 1.44
C GLU A 119 -21.91 9.36 1.58
N ILE A 120 -21.10 10.28 1.04
CA ILE A 120 -19.66 10.24 1.23
C ILE A 120 -19.32 10.51 2.69
N ALA A 121 -19.98 11.52 3.29
CA ALA A 121 -19.79 11.86 4.71
C ALA A 121 -20.08 10.68 5.65
N SER A 122 -21.12 9.89 5.38
CA SER A 122 -21.45 8.72 6.21
C SER A 122 -20.48 7.55 6.05
N ALA A 123 -19.73 7.50 4.94
CA ALA A 123 -18.76 6.43 4.66
C ALA A 123 -17.30 6.84 4.94
N ILE A 124 -16.98 8.13 5.06
CA ILE A 124 -15.60 8.64 5.03
C ILE A 124 -14.73 8.07 6.15
N ASP A 125 -15.26 8.00 7.38
CA ASP A 125 -14.52 7.50 8.54
C ASP A 125 -14.27 5.98 8.43
N GLN A 126 -15.23 5.26 7.85
CA GLN A 126 -15.08 3.84 7.57
C GLN A 126 -14.00 3.61 6.51
N ILE A 127 -14.00 4.40 5.43
CA ILE A 127 -12.98 4.34 4.38
C ILE A 127 -11.58 4.61 4.96
N ARG A 128 -11.43 5.66 5.79
CA ARG A 128 -10.16 5.99 6.44
C ARG A 128 -9.64 4.85 7.31
N THR A 129 -10.52 4.21 8.07
CA THR A 129 -10.18 3.06 8.90
C THR A 129 -9.78 1.85 8.04
N GLN A 130 -10.52 1.59 6.96
CA GLN A 130 -10.25 0.49 6.03
C GLN A 130 -8.92 0.64 5.32
N ILE A 131 -8.48 1.85 4.96
CA ILE A 131 -7.17 2.08 4.35
C ILE A 131 -6.05 1.50 5.23
N VAL A 132 -6.07 1.83 6.52
CA VAL A 132 -5.05 1.35 7.46
C VAL A 132 -5.18 -0.16 7.67
N GLN A 133 -6.38 -0.65 7.96
CA GLN A 133 -6.59 -2.08 8.24
C GLN A 133 -6.22 -2.97 7.06
N ARG A 134 -6.61 -2.57 5.85
CA ARG A 134 -6.28 -3.27 4.61
C ARG A 134 -4.77 -3.34 4.41
N ASP A 135 -4.06 -2.23 4.54
CA ASP A 135 -2.61 -2.21 4.29
C ASP A 135 -1.87 -3.11 5.29
N LEU A 136 -2.28 -3.11 6.57
CA LEU A 136 -1.76 -4.02 7.59
C LEU A 136 -2.08 -5.50 7.26
N GLN A 137 -3.32 -5.80 6.85
CA GLN A 137 -3.71 -7.15 6.43
C GLN A 137 -2.92 -7.63 5.20
N ILE A 138 -2.66 -6.76 4.24
CA ILE A 138 -1.81 -7.10 3.09
C ILE A 138 -0.41 -7.43 3.58
N ILE A 139 0.17 -6.67 4.50
CA ILE A 139 1.47 -6.97 5.10
C ILE A 139 1.46 -8.36 5.75
N THR A 140 0.43 -8.72 6.51
CA THR A 140 0.33 -10.08 7.08
C THR A 140 0.33 -11.17 6.01
N CYS A 141 -0.03 -10.82 4.77
CA CYS A 141 -0.11 -11.76 3.67
C CYS A 141 1.15 -11.87 2.80
N THR A 142 2.17 -11.04 3.03
CA THR A 142 3.42 -11.07 2.26
C THR A 142 4.45 -12.01 2.88
N HIS A 143 5.66 -12.05 2.32
CA HIS A 143 6.80 -12.79 2.91
C HIS A 143 7.88 -11.84 3.43
N ALA A 144 7.93 -10.61 2.88
CA ALA A 144 8.81 -9.55 3.34
C ALA A 144 8.18 -8.17 3.09
N THR A 145 8.78 -7.16 3.71
CA THR A 145 8.44 -5.75 3.48
C THR A 145 9.65 -5.02 2.93
N VAL A 146 9.45 -4.25 1.87
CA VAL A 146 10.48 -3.38 1.29
C VAL A 146 10.04 -1.95 1.46
N ILE A 147 10.86 -1.17 2.17
CA ILE A 147 10.64 0.25 2.38
C ILE A 147 11.55 1.03 1.44
N TYR A 148 10.94 1.65 0.43
CA TYR A 148 11.60 2.58 -0.47
C TYR A 148 11.54 3.99 0.12
N HIS A 149 12.42 4.28 1.08
CA HIS A 149 12.43 5.55 1.81
C HIS A 149 13.24 6.62 1.04
N ASN A 150 12.79 6.96 -0.16
CA ASN A 150 13.39 8.01 -0.99
C ASN A 150 12.89 9.42 -0.63
N SER A 151 12.78 9.71 0.68
CA SER A 151 12.40 11.03 1.20
C SER A 151 13.22 11.34 2.44
N ALA A 152 13.65 12.59 2.59
CA ALA A 152 14.28 13.07 3.82
C ALA A 152 13.26 13.31 4.95
N GLU A 153 11.99 13.55 4.58
CA GLU A 153 10.89 13.75 5.51
C GLU A 153 10.29 12.41 5.96
N PRO A 154 9.89 12.29 7.24
CA PRO A 154 9.26 11.10 7.78
C PRO A 154 7.87 10.88 7.16
N SER A 155 7.44 9.61 7.15
CA SER A 155 6.10 9.22 6.75
C SER A 155 5.47 8.39 7.86
N TYR A 156 4.33 8.84 8.40
CA TYR A 156 3.59 8.14 9.44
C TYR A 156 3.09 6.77 8.97
N GLY A 157 2.62 6.68 7.71
CA GLY A 157 2.21 5.41 7.11
C GLY A 157 3.35 4.42 7.04
N VAL A 158 4.49 4.84 6.47
CA VAL A 158 5.70 3.99 6.36
C VAL A 158 6.21 3.54 7.74
N MET A 159 6.19 4.44 8.73
CA MET A 159 6.58 4.06 10.10
C MET A 159 5.63 3.02 10.70
N ASN A 160 4.31 3.19 10.52
CA ASN A 160 3.32 2.24 11.01
C ASN A 160 3.49 0.86 10.36
N GLU A 161 3.73 0.83 9.05
CA GLU A 161 4.00 -0.39 8.27
C GLU A 161 5.30 -1.07 8.74
N LEU A 162 6.38 -0.30 8.93
CA LEU A 162 7.65 -0.80 9.49
C LEU A 162 7.43 -1.48 10.85
N ILE A 163 6.76 -0.78 11.78
CA ILE A 163 6.49 -1.31 13.12
C ILE A 163 5.70 -2.61 12.98
N HIS A 164 4.60 -2.60 12.23
CA HIS A 164 3.73 -3.77 12.09
C HIS A 164 4.48 -4.98 11.51
N SER A 165 5.26 -4.77 10.44
CA SER A 165 6.06 -5.84 9.82
C SER A 165 7.01 -6.47 10.81
N VAL A 166 7.69 -5.67 11.64
CA VAL A 166 8.67 -6.17 12.62
C VAL A 166 8.00 -6.78 13.84
N THR A 167 6.99 -6.12 14.42
CA THR A 167 6.46 -6.48 15.75
C THR A 167 5.30 -7.46 15.70
N ASN A 168 4.46 -7.39 14.68
CA ASN A 168 3.23 -8.18 14.61
C ASN A 168 3.38 -9.40 13.69
N VAL A 169 4.17 -9.25 12.61
CA VAL A 169 4.31 -10.29 11.59
C VAL A 169 5.69 -10.96 11.63
N SER A 170 6.70 -10.30 12.21
CA SER A 170 8.10 -10.77 12.22
C SER A 170 8.67 -10.98 10.80
N HIS A 171 8.27 -10.12 9.86
CA HIS A 171 8.79 -10.14 8.50
C HIS A 171 10.21 -9.58 8.43
N PRO A 172 11.07 -10.12 7.54
CA PRO A 172 12.27 -9.42 7.14
C PRO A 172 11.87 -8.10 6.45
N VAL A 173 12.52 -7.02 6.87
CA VAL A 173 12.28 -5.67 6.35
C VAL A 173 13.53 -5.11 5.72
N TYR A 174 13.47 -4.77 4.43
CA TYR A 174 14.56 -4.16 3.67
C TYR A 174 14.30 -2.69 3.48
N VAL A 175 15.23 -1.83 3.90
CA VAL A 175 15.05 -0.37 3.82
C VAL A 175 16.09 0.22 2.89
N ILE A 176 15.62 0.88 1.83
CA ILE A 176 16.46 1.64 0.90
C ILE A 176 16.40 3.11 1.29
N TYR A 177 17.56 3.68 1.62
CA TYR A 177 17.65 5.07 2.09
C TYR A 177 18.86 5.79 1.49
N PRO A 178 18.67 6.61 0.44
CA PRO A 178 19.75 7.20 -0.35
C PRO A 178 20.33 8.51 0.21
N PHE A 179 20.07 8.83 1.47
CA PHE A 179 20.51 10.10 2.07
C PHE A 179 21.68 9.90 3.04
N LYS A 180 22.53 10.93 3.13
CA LYS A 180 23.68 10.95 4.06
C LYS A 180 23.28 11.20 5.51
N LYS A 181 22.15 11.87 5.72
CA LYS A 181 21.60 12.13 7.05
C LYS A 181 21.28 10.79 7.70
N ARG A 182 21.26 10.70 9.03
CA ARG A 182 20.75 9.49 9.69
C ARG A 182 19.24 9.46 9.65
N LEU A 183 18.69 8.25 9.62
CA LEU A 183 17.28 8.02 9.86
C LEU A 183 16.92 8.48 11.28
N SER A 184 15.63 8.66 11.52
CA SER A 184 15.13 8.91 12.87
C SER A 184 15.55 7.76 13.80
N PRO A 185 15.99 8.03 15.05
CA PRO A 185 16.32 6.98 16.01
C PRO A 185 15.18 5.97 16.22
N PHE A 186 13.92 6.43 16.14
CA PHE A 186 12.75 5.56 16.22
C PHE A 186 12.68 4.61 15.03
N PHE A 187 12.99 5.11 13.83
CA PHE A 187 12.98 4.31 12.61
C PHE A 187 14.13 3.29 12.62
N GLU A 188 15.34 3.71 13.02
CA GLU A 188 16.50 2.82 13.16
C GLU A 188 16.25 1.72 14.20
N HIS A 189 15.60 2.03 15.32
CA HIS A 189 15.31 1.06 16.37
C HIS A 189 14.61 -0.20 15.84
N TYR A 190 13.63 -0.05 14.94
CA TYR A 190 12.91 -1.18 14.37
C TYR A 190 13.66 -1.87 13.23
N ILE A 191 14.58 -1.19 12.53
CA ILE A 191 15.36 -1.79 11.44
C ILE A 191 16.56 -2.57 11.95
N LEU A 192 17.19 -2.11 13.03
CA LEU A 192 18.43 -2.70 13.55
C LEU A 192 18.26 -4.16 13.97
N VAL A 193 17.03 -4.59 14.23
CA VAL A 193 16.67 -6.00 14.46
C VAL A 193 16.98 -6.86 13.22
N ASN A 194 16.70 -6.35 12.02
CA ASN A 194 16.85 -7.08 10.75
C ASN A 194 18.19 -6.82 10.04
N LYS A 195 18.94 -5.78 10.43
CA LYS A 195 20.23 -5.36 9.80
C LYS A 195 20.16 -5.09 8.28
N ASN A 196 18.98 -5.06 7.69
CA ASN A 196 18.75 -4.88 6.26
C ASN A 196 18.53 -3.41 5.89
N LEU A 197 19.38 -2.53 6.41
CA LEU A 197 19.42 -1.11 6.03
C LEU A 197 20.41 -0.92 4.87
N ILE A 198 19.87 -0.65 3.68
CA ILE A 198 20.62 -0.36 2.46
C ILE A 198 20.74 1.16 2.30
N THR A 199 21.86 1.69 2.79
CA THR A 199 22.18 3.12 2.74
C THR A 199 23.63 3.34 2.31
N GLY A 200 23.96 4.55 1.86
CA GLY A 200 25.31 4.92 1.43
C GLY A 200 25.33 6.14 0.50
N ASN A 201 26.54 6.58 0.12
CA ASN A 201 26.77 7.70 -0.80
C ASN A 201 26.64 7.31 -2.29
N SER A 202 26.10 6.14 -2.58
CA SER A 202 26.00 5.60 -3.93
C SER A 202 24.74 6.11 -4.63
N ASP A 203 24.74 6.08 -5.97
CA ASP A 203 23.54 6.30 -6.77
C ASP A 203 22.39 5.38 -6.31
N ILE A 204 21.15 5.87 -6.34
CA ILE A 204 19.96 5.13 -5.88
C ILE A 204 19.82 3.79 -6.60
N LYS A 205 20.19 3.72 -7.88
CA LYS A 205 20.17 2.47 -8.65
C LYS A 205 21.13 1.42 -8.10
N ALA A 206 22.30 1.83 -7.63
CA ALA A 206 23.24 0.90 -7.00
C ALA A 206 22.73 0.40 -5.65
N LEU A 207 22.01 1.24 -4.90
CA LEU A 207 21.33 0.81 -3.67
C LEU A 207 20.18 -0.16 -3.99
N GLU A 208 19.41 0.09 -5.06
CA GLU A 208 18.39 -0.83 -5.55
C GLU A 208 18.97 -2.20 -5.95
N ASP A 209 20.11 -2.22 -6.64
CA ASP A 209 20.79 -3.45 -7.06
C ASP A 209 21.26 -4.25 -5.83
N LYS A 210 21.90 -3.57 -4.88
CA LYS A 210 22.30 -4.17 -3.61
C LYS A 210 21.11 -4.74 -2.83
N ALA A 211 19.99 -4.01 -2.78
CA ALA A 211 18.79 -4.48 -2.11
C ALA A 211 18.22 -5.73 -2.79
N LEU A 212 18.20 -5.78 -4.13
CA LEU A 212 17.79 -6.95 -4.89
C LEU A 212 18.71 -8.15 -4.61
N GLU A 213 20.02 -7.97 -4.67
CA GLU A 213 21.01 -9.01 -4.38
C GLU A 213 20.81 -9.61 -2.99
N MET A 214 20.68 -8.76 -1.96
CA MET A 214 20.41 -9.20 -0.59
C MET A 214 19.09 -9.99 -0.50
N MET A 215 18.01 -9.49 -1.12
CA MET A 215 16.73 -10.20 -1.12
C MET A 215 16.81 -11.55 -1.85
N LEU A 216 17.57 -11.65 -2.94
CA LEU A 216 17.77 -12.90 -3.68
C LEU A 216 18.56 -13.94 -2.89
N GLU A 217 19.51 -13.49 -2.07
CA GLU A 217 20.25 -14.35 -1.16
C GLU A 217 19.39 -14.83 0.02
N ASP A 218 18.57 -13.94 0.57
CA ASP A 218 17.82 -14.19 1.81
C ASP A 218 16.50 -14.95 1.60
N TYR A 219 15.80 -14.74 0.48
CA TYR A 219 14.42 -15.23 0.32
C TYR A 219 14.20 -16.74 0.50
N PRO A 220 15.17 -17.64 0.21
CA PRO A 220 15.00 -19.07 0.50
C PRO A 220 14.77 -19.36 1.98
N ASN A 221 15.16 -18.44 2.87
CA ASN A 221 15.02 -18.56 4.32
C ASN A 221 13.85 -17.73 4.89
N TRP A 222 13.10 -17.01 4.06
CA TRP A 222 11.96 -16.24 4.54
C TRP A 222 10.86 -17.16 5.09
N PRO A 223 10.06 -16.70 6.08
CA PRO A 223 8.94 -17.46 6.59
C PRO A 223 7.99 -17.84 5.44
N THR A 224 7.71 -19.14 5.30
CA THR A 224 6.67 -19.58 4.38
C THR A 224 5.33 -19.56 5.10
N TRP A 225 4.23 -19.40 4.37
CA TRP A 225 2.90 -19.44 4.96
C TRP A 225 2.56 -20.73 5.71
N SER A 226 3.27 -21.83 5.44
CA SER A 226 3.14 -23.09 6.19
C SER A 226 3.81 -23.08 7.56
N SER A 227 4.63 -22.06 7.86
CA SER A 227 5.36 -21.93 9.13
C SER A 227 4.65 -21.03 10.16
N VAL A 228 3.53 -20.40 9.77
CA VAL A 228 2.69 -19.59 10.64
C VAL A 228 1.48 -20.44 11.06
N THR A 229 1.70 -21.37 11.99
CA THR A 229 0.66 -22.17 12.66
C THR A 229 0.82 -22.11 14.16
#